data_AF-A0A2V9B1Z0-F1
#
_entry.id   AF-A0A2V9B1Z0-F1
#
_cell.length_a   1.000
_cell.length_b   1.000
_cell.length_c   1.000
_cell.angle_alpha   90.00
_cell.angle_beta   90.00
_cell.angle_gamma   90.00
#
_symmetry.space_group_name_H-M   'P 1'
#
loop_
_entity.id
_entity.type
_entity.pdbx_description
1 polymer ?
#
loop_
_entity_poly.entity_id
_entity_poly.type
_entity_poly.pdbx_seq_one_letter_code
_entity_poly.pdbx_strand_id
1 'polypeptide(L)'
;MNSSTLGATLFLCAFFSGISCGAQETRSLKTADTQVRFENTAGGPHLLDLKTNDGQLWSNRAVETLPATVELDGKQIAVEWNLSHGKSSSEAHRVAYVYESASPKLRMTWEWIARADYGPIEHRVKIENLDSREIWIPFIDSIRLDWKAERGISFNHVYVEKGAGTPSSEGTHRLSLPARYRWLGTSSTYAHPDEGEPREIIPWSFVERTDAQQSAWYVGIEFSGRTRIELIRKEGSLLANAGLNPNPGPFKSRIKPGESLLPPTVFLGGATGGVDVAGNTLRRWVRQVLTSAETWKNPNYPVLVNNSWGSGMAIDEKLAYKMLSDSADLQFEMFHIDAGWFRGVGDWYPDPEKFPNGLAAIADEAHRQGLKFGLWVDWTQAALDTGIGALNVRDPKVNNWVVADTPADWKPEPFKGQTIDLGVPEARDWAQTEVDRIVNDYHLDMVEHDGYLVAQGCDRTDHPHAPP
;
A
#
# COMPACT_ATOMS: atom_id res chain seq x y z
N MET A 1 21.32 -90.22 -24.46
CA MET A 1 21.65 -88.88 -23.91
C MET A 1 20.39 -88.04 -23.99
N ASN A 2 20.12 -87.31 -22.91
CA ASN A 2 18.83 -86.78 -22.47
C ASN A 2 18.15 -85.75 -23.39
N SER A 3 16.83 -85.93 -23.51
CA SER A 3 15.72 -84.96 -23.41
C SER A 3 16.03 -83.52 -22.94
N SER A 4 15.39 -82.50 -23.52
CA SER A 4 14.16 -81.87 -22.95
C SER A 4 13.73 -80.55 -23.64
N THR A 5 12.42 -80.50 -23.93
CA THR A 5 11.44 -79.39 -23.87
C THR A 5 11.89 -77.94 -23.59
N LEU A 6 11.43 -77.00 -24.42
CA LEU A 6 11.21 -75.60 -24.02
C LEU A 6 9.73 -75.23 -24.24
N GLY A 7 9.05 -74.91 -23.14
CA GLY A 7 7.66 -74.48 -23.08
C GLY A 7 7.47 -72.99 -23.34
N ALA A 8 6.28 -72.65 -23.81
CA ALA A 8 5.80 -71.30 -23.99
C ALA A 8 5.52 -70.62 -22.65
N THR A 9 5.90 -69.34 -22.52
CA THR A 9 5.50 -68.48 -21.40
C THR A 9 4.86 -67.21 -21.99
N LEU A 10 3.54 -67.14 -21.92
CA LEU A 10 2.77 -65.90 -22.08
C LEU A 10 3.12 -64.96 -20.90
N PHE A 11 3.63 -63.77 -21.19
CA PHE A 11 3.67 -62.69 -20.21
C PHE A 11 2.37 -61.89 -20.28
N LEU A 12 1.58 -61.98 -19.22
CA LEU A 12 0.40 -61.15 -18.97
C LEU A 12 0.88 -59.72 -18.66
N CYS A 13 0.63 -58.76 -19.55
CA CYS A 13 0.74 -57.33 -19.23
C CYS A 13 -0.45 -56.92 -18.36
N ALA A 14 -0.27 -56.90 -17.05
CA ALA A 14 -1.18 -56.24 -16.13
C ALA A 14 -0.96 -54.73 -16.20
N PHE A 15 -1.87 -54.01 -16.85
CA PHE A 15 -2.00 -52.56 -16.71
C PHE A 15 -2.45 -52.25 -15.28
N PHE A 16 -1.51 -51.91 -14.39
CA PHE A 16 -1.85 -51.12 -13.22
C PHE A 16 -2.01 -49.67 -13.68
N SER A 17 -3.26 -49.24 -13.83
CA SER A 17 -3.62 -47.83 -13.85
C SER A 17 -3.28 -47.22 -12.48
N GLY A 18 -2.01 -46.86 -12.31
CA GLY A 18 -1.59 -46.00 -11.23
C GLY A 18 -2.27 -44.65 -11.43
N ILE A 19 -3.22 -44.33 -10.56
CA ILE A 19 -3.63 -42.94 -10.32
C ILE A 19 -2.35 -42.24 -9.86
N SER A 20 -1.69 -41.53 -10.78
CA SER A 20 -0.62 -40.62 -10.39
C SER A 20 -1.29 -39.50 -9.60
N CYS A 21 -1.24 -39.61 -8.27
CA CYS A 21 -1.38 -38.46 -7.40
C CYS A 21 -0.19 -37.57 -7.77
N GLY A 22 -0.41 -36.59 -8.65
CA GLY A 22 0.65 -35.71 -9.13
C GLY A 22 1.30 -35.04 -7.94
N ALA A 23 2.59 -35.29 -7.73
CA ALA A 23 3.33 -34.59 -6.70
C ALA A 23 3.19 -33.09 -6.94
N GLN A 24 2.66 -32.35 -5.95
CA GLN A 24 2.59 -30.90 -6.01
C GLN A 24 4.00 -30.36 -6.11
N GLU A 25 4.32 -29.71 -7.23
CA GLU A 25 5.66 -29.20 -7.46
C GLU A 25 5.91 -27.96 -6.59
N THR A 26 6.83 -28.08 -5.64
CA THR A 26 7.32 -26.94 -4.87
C THR A 26 8.06 -25.95 -5.78
N ARG A 27 7.73 -24.67 -5.63
CA ARG A 27 8.41 -23.53 -6.29
C ARG A 27 9.16 -22.69 -5.26
N SER A 28 10.08 -21.85 -5.70
CA SER A 28 10.82 -20.96 -4.81
C SER A 28 11.21 -19.66 -5.48
N LEU A 29 11.26 -18.59 -4.70
CA LEU A 29 11.89 -17.32 -5.08
C LEU A 29 12.96 -16.98 -4.07
N LYS A 30 13.99 -16.26 -4.53
CA LYS A 30 15.05 -15.78 -3.65
C LYS A 30 15.57 -14.41 -4.06
N THR A 31 15.98 -13.65 -3.07
CA THR A 31 16.89 -12.52 -3.15
C THR A 31 18.20 -12.90 -2.42
N ALA A 32 19.13 -11.96 -2.30
CA ALA A 32 20.33 -12.12 -1.49
C ALA A 32 20.04 -12.26 0.01
N ASP A 33 18.87 -11.79 0.48
CA ASP A 33 18.52 -11.71 1.91
C ASP A 33 17.42 -12.70 2.31
N THR A 34 16.51 -13.02 1.39
CA THR A 34 15.30 -13.78 1.66
C THR A 34 15.07 -14.85 0.60
N GLN A 35 14.79 -16.08 1.01
CA GLN A 35 14.25 -17.13 0.14
C GLN A 35 12.89 -17.58 0.67
N VAL A 36 11.94 -17.81 -0.23
CA VAL A 36 10.61 -18.34 0.10
C VAL A 36 10.27 -19.51 -0.80
N ARG A 37 9.51 -20.47 -0.28
CA ARG A 37 9.05 -21.64 -1.03
C ARG A 37 7.54 -21.73 -1.00
N PHE A 38 6.96 -22.24 -2.09
CA PHE A 38 5.52 -22.28 -2.28
C PHE A 38 5.07 -23.60 -2.87
N GLU A 39 3.83 -23.96 -2.62
CA GLU A 39 3.11 -25.00 -3.35
C GLU A 39 1.65 -24.57 -3.54
N ASN A 40 0.97 -25.15 -4.52
CA ASN A 40 -0.48 -25.12 -4.55
C ASN A 40 -0.97 -26.39 -3.88
N THR A 41 -1.86 -26.29 -2.89
CA THR A 41 -2.50 -27.44 -2.21
C THR A 41 -3.94 -27.65 -2.71
N ALA A 42 -4.64 -28.69 -2.23
CA ALA A 42 -6.08 -28.82 -2.46
C ALA A 42 -6.90 -27.69 -1.79
N GLY A 43 -6.36 -27.08 -0.72
CA GLY A 43 -7.03 -26.00 0.02
C GLY A 43 -6.72 -24.60 -0.50
N GLY A 44 -5.84 -24.46 -1.49
CA GLY A 44 -5.38 -23.17 -2.01
C GLY A 44 -3.85 -23.07 -2.03
N PRO A 45 -3.31 -21.89 -2.41
CA PRO A 45 -1.87 -21.67 -2.45
C PRO A 45 -1.29 -21.62 -1.03
N HIS A 46 -0.04 -22.05 -0.88
CA HIS A 46 0.62 -22.15 0.42
C HIS A 46 2.07 -21.66 0.31
N LEU A 47 2.41 -20.63 1.08
CA LEU A 47 3.81 -20.30 1.41
C LEU A 47 4.31 -21.32 2.43
N LEU A 48 5.25 -22.19 2.05
CA LEU A 48 5.77 -23.26 2.91
C LEU A 48 6.70 -22.72 4.00
N ASP A 49 7.62 -21.85 3.62
CA ASP A 49 8.65 -21.34 4.51
C ASP A 49 9.31 -20.08 3.96
N LEU A 50 9.97 -19.39 4.89
CA LEU A 50 10.93 -18.32 4.65
C LEU A 50 12.29 -18.76 5.20
N LYS A 51 13.34 -18.50 4.43
CA LYS A 51 14.72 -18.78 4.80
C LYS A 51 15.57 -17.51 4.68
N THR A 52 16.34 -17.21 5.72
CA THR A 52 17.29 -16.08 5.75
C THR A 52 18.56 -16.42 4.94
N ASN A 53 19.36 -15.41 4.63
CA ASN A 53 20.62 -15.57 3.89
C ASN A 53 21.65 -16.49 4.56
N ASP A 54 21.71 -16.51 5.89
CA ASP A 54 22.56 -17.41 6.68
C ASP A 54 21.93 -18.80 6.90
N GLY A 55 20.71 -18.99 6.40
CA GLY A 55 20.06 -20.28 6.28
C GLY A 55 19.11 -20.66 7.40
N GLN A 56 18.76 -19.74 8.30
CA GLN A 56 17.74 -19.94 9.32
C GLN A 56 16.36 -20.06 8.67
N LEU A 57 15.55 -20.99 9.18
CA LEU A 57 14.28 -21.36 8.57
C LEU A 57 13.10 -21.02 9.46
N TRP A 58 12.10 -20.35 8.87
CA TRP A 58 10.79 -20.13 9.42
C TRP A 58 9.78 -20.98 8.64
N SER A 59 9.19 -21.99 9.28
CA SER A 59 8.21 -22.87 8.63
C SER A 59 6.78 -22.37 8.86
N ASN A 60 6.01 -22.19 7.79
CA ASN A 60 4.63 -21.75 7.82
C ASN A 60 3.66 -22.94 7.69
N ARG A 61 2.59 -22.95 8.48
CA ARG A 61 1.51 -23.95 8.42
C ARG A 61 0.20 -23.43 7.84
N ALA A 62 0.07 -22.12 7.63
CA ALA A 62 -1.14 -21.51 7.13
C ALA A 62 -1.24 -21.69 5.61
N VAL A 63 -2.35 -22.27 5.14
CA VAL A 63 -2.74 -22.30 3.73
C VAL A 63 -3.64 -21.09 3.46
N GLU A 64 -3.40 -20.40 2.35
CA GLU A 64 -4.23 -19.25 1.96
C GLU A 64 -5.62 -19.71 1.55
N THR A 65 -6.64 -18.93 1.93
CA THR A 65 -8.04 -19.26 1.65
C THR A 65 -8.58 -18.40 0.53
N LEU A 66 -9.03 -19.04 -0.55
CA LEU A 66 -9.72 -18.36 -1.64
C LEU A 66 -11.13 -17.91 -1.19
N PRO A 67 -11.68 -16.80 -1.68
CA PRO A 67 -13.05 -16.40 -1.36
C PRO A 67 -14.05 -17.49 -1.74
N ALA A 68 -14.66 -18.15 -0.74
CA ALA A 68 -15.60 -19.23 -0.97
C ALA A 68 -16.97 -18.74 -1.46
N THR A 69 -17.26 -17.45 -1.27
CA THR A 69 -18.50 -16.81 -1.69
C THR A 69 -18.25 -15.39 -2.16
N VAL A 70 -19.13 -14.88 -3.01
CA VAL A 70 -19.22 -13.47 -3.40
C VAL A 70 -20.67 -13.03 -3.37
N GLU A 71 -20.93 -11.73 -3.37
CA GLU A 71 -22.28 -11.19 -3.50
C GLU A 71 -22.52 -10.71 -4.94
N LEU A 72 -23.66 -11.11 -5.50
CA LEU A 72 -24.12 -10.76 -6.83
C LEU A 72 -25.62 -10.50 -6.76
N ASP A 73 -26.07 -9.34 -7.24
CA ASP A 73 -27.47 -8.87 -7.16
C ASP A 73 -28.06 -8.99 -5.74
N GLY A 74 -27.27 -8.63 -4.72
CA GLY A 74 -27.66 -8.69 -3.30
C GLY A 74 -27.76 -10.11 -2.72
N LYS A 75 -27.32 -11.15 -3.45
CA LYS A 75 -27.33 -12.55 -2.98
C LYS A 75 -25.92 -13.10 -2.87
N GLN A 76 -25.67 -13.85 -1.81
CA GLN A 76 -24.42 -14.59 -1.64
C GLN A 76 -24.42 -15.84 -2.54
N ILE A 77 -23.41 -15.95 -3.40
CA ILE A 77 -23.21 -17.04 -4.36
C ILE A 77 -21.90 -17.75 -4.01
N ALA A 78 -21.90 -19.08 -4.01
CA ALA A 78 -20.69 -19.87 -3.82
C ALA A 78 -19.76 -19.74 -5.03
N VAL A 79 -18.45 -19.76 -4.78
CA VAL A 79 -17.43 -19.71 -5.82
C VAL A 79 -16.58 -20.97 -5.76
N GLU A 80 -16.60 -21.72 -6.85
CA GLU A 80 -15.71 -22.86 -7.06
C GLU A 80 -14.47 -22.40 -7.83
N TRP A 81 -13.31 -22.54 -7.21
CA TRP A 81 -12.03 -22.14 -7.79
C TRP A 81 -11.27 -23.36 -8.33
N ASN A 82 -10.84 -23.29 -9.58
CA ASN A 82 -10.04 -24.32 -10.22
C ASN A 82 -8.67 -23.77 -10.57
N LEU A 83 -7.61 -24.49 -10.20
CA LEU A 83 -6.25 -24.11 -10.58
C LEU A 83 -6.09 -24.20 -12.11
N SER A 84 -5.71 -23.09 -12.73
CA SER A 84 -5.42 -22.98 -14.15
C SER A 84 -3.92 -23.19 -14.37
N HIS A 85 -3.52 -24.46 -14.55
CA HIS A 85 -2.11 -24.83 -14.74
C HIS A 85 -1.44 -24.09 -15.90
N GLY A 86 -2.14 -23.92 -17.03
CA GLY A 86 -1.61 -23.24 -18.22
C GLY A 86 -1.46 -21.72 -18.07
N LYS A 87 -2.07 -21.11 -17.05
CA LYS A 87 -1.94 -19.67 -16.73
C LYS A 87 -1.04 -19.42 -15.52
N SER A 88 -0.77 -20.46 -14.73
CA SER A 88 0.18 -20.41 -13.63
C SER A 88 1.60 -20.41 -14.19
N SER A 89 2.51 -19.72 -13.50
CA SER A 89 3.88 -19.48 -13.97
C SER A 89 4.89 -19.57 -12.83
N SER A 90 6.10 -19.99 -13.16
CA SER A 90 7.24 -20.01 -12.26
C SER A 90 8.48 -19.59 -13.03
N GLU A 91 8.84 -18.33 -12.87
CA GLU A 91 9.97 -17.65 -13.51
C GLU A 91 11.05 -17.34 -12.46
N ALA A 92 12.19 -16.81 -12.90
CA ALA A 92 13.31 -16.53 -12.00
C ALA A 92 12.97 -15.54 -10.86
N HIS A 93 12.14 -14.54 -11.16
CA HIS A 93 11.79 -13.45 -10.22
C HIS A 93 10.30 -13.40 -9.88
N ARG A 94 9.50 -14.34 -10.37
CA ARG A 94 8.05 -14.35 -10.16
C ARG A 94 7.49 -15.77 -10.12
N VAL A 95 6.62 -16.05 -9.16
CA VAL A 95 5.82 -17.28 -9.10
C VAL A 95 4.36 -16.88 -8.97
N ALA A 96 3.48 -17.42 -9.80
CA ALA A 96 2.07 -17.12 -9.78
C ALA A 96 1.21 -18.37 -9.95
N TYR A 97 0.23 -18.52 -9.07
CA TYR A 97 -0.85 -19.50 -9.20
C TYR A 97 -2.14 -18.78 -9.62
N VAL A 98 -2.72 -19.23 -10.72
CA VAL A 98 -3.94 -18.64 -11.29
C VAL A 98 -5.10 -19.59 -11.05
N TYR A 99 -6.17 -19.08 -10.46
CA TYR A 99 -7.42 -19.79 -10.21
C TYR A 99 -8.53 -19.16 -11.03
N GLU A 100 -9.41 -19.99 -11.60
CA GLU A 100 -10.55 -19.52 -12.37
C GLU A 100 -11.84 -20.15 -11.83
N SER A 101 -12.89 -19.33 -11.77
CA SER A 101 -14.25 -19.80 -11.51
C SER A 101 -15.09 -19.61 -12.76
N ALA A 102 -15.95 -20.59 -13.06
CA ALA A 102 -16.83 -20.56 -14.23
C ALA A 102 -18.12 -19.78 -13.97
N SER A 103 -18.62 -19.78 -12.73
CA SER A 103 -19.86 -19.12 -12.33
C SER A 103 -19.81 -18.74 -10.84
N PRO A 104 -19.73 -17.44 -10.49
CA PRO A 104 -19.52 -16.31 -11.40
C PRO A 104 -18.16 -16.38 -12.11
N LYS A 105 -18.06 -15.79 -13.29
CA LYS A 105 -16.82 -15.88 -14.07
C LYS A 105 -15.74 -14.97 -13.48
N LEU A 106 -14.81 -15.56 -12.73
CA LEU A 106 -13.76 -14.83 -12.02
C LEU A 106 -12.39 -15.42 -12.34
N ARG A 107 -11.35 -14.58 -12.26
CA ARG A 107 -9.96 -15.05 -12.20
C ARG A 107 -9.29 -14.47 -10.97
N MET A 108 -8.59 -15.30 -10.21
CA MET A 108 -7.71 -14.85 -9.14
C MET A 108 -6.26 -15.23 -9.47
N THR A 109 -5.35 -14.27 -9.35
CA THR A 109 -3.91 -14.50 -9.41
C THR A 109 -3.33 -14.30 -8.02
N TRP A 110 -2.74 -15.35 -7.46
CA TRP A 110 -1.92 -15.30 -6.25
C TRP A 110 -0.45 -15.33 -6.68
N GLU A 111 0.30 -14.27 -6.42
CA GLU A 111 1.66 -14.13 -6.97
C GLU A 111 2.66 -13.59 -5.97
N TRP A 112 3.90 -14.05 -6.11
CA TRP A 112 5.06 -13.55 -5.40
C TRP A 112 6.09 -13.01 -6.39
N ILE A 113 6.73 -11.89 -6.05
CA ILE A 113 7.63 -11.15 -6.94
C ILE A 113 8.88 -10.69 -6.18
N ALA A 114 10.05 -11.09 -6.67
CA ALA A 114 11.33 -10.55 -6.22
C ALA A 114 11.73 -9.38 -7.13
N ARG A 115 11.26 -8.16 -6.81
CA ARG A 115 11.49 -6.96 -7.65
C ARG A 115 12.93 -6.40 -7.62
N ALA A 116 13.77 -6.93 -6.75
CA ALA A 116 15.20 -6.61 -6.67
C ALA A 116 15.99 -7.87 -6.28
N ASP A 117 17.30 -7.83 -6.52
CA ASP A 117 18.21 -8.93 -6.19
C ASP A 117 18.47 -9.08 -4.69
N TYR A 118 18.02 -8.14 -3.87
CA TYR A 118 18.21 -8.08 -2.41
C TYR A 118 16.90 -7.64 -1.73
N GLY A 119 16.79 -7.81 -0.43
CA GLY A 119 15.63 -7.39 0.36
C GLY A 119 14.47 -8.39 0.42
N PRO A 120 13.26 -7.93 0.77
CA PRO A 120 12.07 -8.77 0.87
C PRO A 120 11.51 -9.17 -0.50
N ILE A 121 10.52 -10.05 -0.48
CA ILE A 121 9.78 -10.51 -1.66
C ILE A 121 8.32 -10.08 -1.49
N GLU A 122 7.76 -9.46 -2.52
CA GLU A 122 6.38 -8.98 -2.53
C GLU A 122 5.41 -10.13 -2.77
N HIS A 123 4.25 -10.05 -2.14
CA HIS A 123 3.10 -10.91 -2.36
C HIS A 123 1.89 -10.06 -2.74
N ARG A 124 1.19 -10.51 -3.78
CA ARG A 124 0.03 -9.81 -4.36
C ARG A 124 -1.08 -10.82 -4.65
N VAL A 125 -2.31 -10.34 -4.50
CA VAL A 125 -3.51 -11.01 -4.97
C VAL A 125 -4.21 -10.08 -5.96
N LYS A 126 -4.64 -10.60 -7.10
CA LYS A 126 -5.47 -9.87 -8.06
C LYS A 126 -6.73 -10.68 -8.34
N ILE A 127 -7.90 -10.08 -8.20
CA ILE A 127 -9.19 -10.69 -8.57
C ILE A 127 -9.77 -9.91 -9.75
N GLU A 128 -10.00 -10.57 -10.87
CA GLU A 128 -10.57 -10.02 -12.09
C GLU A 128 -12.03 -10.46 -12.21
N ASN A 129 -12.93 -9.49 -12.41
CA ASN A 129 -14.33 -9.78 -12.73
C ASN A 129 -14.47 -9.98 -14.25
N LEU A 130 -14.58 -11.24 -14.65
CA LEU A 130 -14.78 -11.64 -16.06
C LEU A 130 -16.25 -11.98 -16.36
N ASP A 131 -17.16 -11.78 -15.39
CA ASP A 131 -18.59 -11.90 -15.55
C ASP A 131 -19.15 -10.63 -16.20
N SER A 132 -20.36 -10.72 -16.74
CA SER A 132 -21.07 -9.56 -17.30
C SER A 132 -21.71 -8.67 -16.22
N ARG A 133 -21.72 -9.12 -14.97
CA ARG A 133 -22.39 -8.47 -13.84
C ARG A 133 -21.38 -7.97 -12.82
N GLU A 134 -21.82 -6.98 -12.05
CA GLU A 134 -21.08 -6.50 -10.89
C GLU A 134 -20.99 -7.57 -9.80
N ILE A 135 -19.84 -7.62 -9.13
CA ILE A 135 -19.56 -8.57 -8.06
C ILE A 135 -18.99 -7.82 -6.86
N TRP A 136 -19.43 -8.22 -5.67
CA TRP A 136 -18.90 -7.76 -4.41
C TRP A 136 -18.09 -8.89 -3.75
N ILE A 137 -16.79 -8.67 -3.59
CA ILE A 137 -15.87 -9.61 -2.96
C ILE A 137 -15.86 -9.34 -1.45
N PRO A 138 -15.99 -10.38 -0.58
CA PRO A 138 -15.83 -10.20 0.85
C PRO A 138 -14.38 -9.79 1.19
N PHE A 139 -14.17 -9.30 2.40
CA PHE A 139 -12.83 -9.07 2.92
C PHE A 139 -11.89 -10.27 2.72
N ILE A 140 -10.68 -9.99 2.24
CA ILE A 140 -9.56 -10.92 2.20
C ILE A 140 -8.33 -10.27 2.81
N ASP A 141 -7.57 -11.02 3.61
CA ASP A 141 -6.24 -10.60 4.03
C ASP A 141 -5.29 -10.67 2.83
N SER A 142 -4.28 -9.80 2.81
CA SER A 142 -3.24 -9.87 1.78
C SER A 142 -2.34 -11.08 2.01
N ILE A 143 -2.03 -11.42 3.26
CA ILE A 143 -1.27 -12.62 3.63
C ILE A 143 -1.69 -13.16 5.00
N ARG A 144 -1.64 -14.49 5.15
CA ARG A 144 -1.85 -15.22 6.41
C ARG A 144 -0.69 -16.17 6.69
N LEU A 145 -0.15 -16.08 7.89
CA LEU A 145 1.00 -16.85 8.34
C LEU A 145 0.69 -17.55 9.66
N ASP A 146 1.20 -18.77 9.81
CA ASP A 146 1.29 -19.51 11.06
C ASP A 146 2.69 -20.12 11.15
N TRP A 147 3.62 -19.32 11.67
CA TRP A 147 4.99 -19.75 11.89
C TRP A 147 5.04 -20.79 13.01
N LYS A 148 5.77 -21.88 12.78
CA LYS A 148 6.16 -22.80 13.86
C LYS A 148 7.02 -22.04 14.87
N ALA A 149 6.49 -21.85 16.08
CA ALA A 149 7.17 -21.15 17.16
C ALA A 149 7.52 -22.15 18.27
N GLU A 150 8.70 -22.75 18.19
CA GLU A 150 9.16 -23.82 19.09
C GLU A 150 9.01 -23.47 20.58
N ARG A 151 8.71 -24.48 21.39
CA ARG A 151 8.67 -24.34 22.86
C ARG A 151 10.06 -23.95 23.36
N GLY A 152 10.12 -22.97 24.26
CA GLY A 152 11.36 -22.50 24.87
C GLY A 152 12.10 -21.39 24.11
N ILE A 153 11.69 -21.08 22.87
CA ILE A 153 12.22 -19.93 22.14
C ILE A 153 11.47 -18.67 22.53
N SER A 154 12.19 -17.62 22.89
CA SER A 154 11.61 -16.29 23.13
C SER A 154 11.74 -15.43 21.88
N PHE A 155 10.80 -14.49 21.70
CA PHE A 155 10.80 -13.57 20.57
C PHE A 155 10.64 -12.14 21.06
N ASN A 156 11.20 -11.20 20.30
CA ASN A 156 10.92 -9.78 20.40
C ASN A 156 10.08 -9.35 19.20
N HIS A 157 9.18 -8.41 19.41
CA HIS A 157 8.39 -7.72 18.39
C HIS A 157 8.82 -6.26 18.33
N VAL A 158 9.10 -5.76 17.13
CA VAL A 158 9.40 -4.35 16.86
C VAL A 158 8.39 -3.77 15.89
N TYR A 159 7.87 -2.58 16.22
CA TYR A 159 7.07 -1.75 15.34
C TYR A 159 7.36 -0.28 15.60
N VAL A 160 6.96 0.57 14.66
CA VAL A 160 7.09 2.04 14.76
C VAL A 160 5.70 2.63 14.77
N GLU A 161 5.40 3.48 15.75
CA GLU A 161 4.13 4.22 15.78
C GLU A 161 4.20 5.48 14.93
N LYS A 162 3.03 5.93 14.45
CA LYS A 162 2.86 7.20 13.76
C LYS A 162 2.72 8.33 14.77
N GLY A 163 3.33 9.47 14.44
CA GLY A 163 3.32 10.65 15.29
C GLY A 163 2.18 11.64 15.02
N ALA A 164 1.71 11.77 13.77
CA ALA A 164 0.62 12.68 13.32
C ALA A 164 0.41 13.93 14.18
N GLY A 165 1.37 14.87 14.15
CA GLY A 165 1.30 16.13 14.91
C GLY A 165 1.46 16.02 16.44
N THR A 166 1.41 14.83 17.01
CA THR A 166 1.57 14.54 18.45
C THR A 166 2.52 13.35 18.68
N PRO A 167 3.78 13.39 18.21
CA PRO A 167 4.69 12.25 18.35
C PRO A 167 4.89 11.86 19.82
N SER A 168 4.91 10.56 20.13
CA SER A 168 5.34 10.13 21.46
C SER A 168 6.87 10.21 21.61
N SER A 169 7.34 10.11 22.85
CA SER A 169 8.76 10.02 23.16
C SER A 169 9.38 8.66 22.82
N GLU A 170 8.57 7.62 22.58
CA GLU A 170 9.06 6.28 22.29
C GLU A 170 9.31 6.11 20.79
N GLY A 171 8.29 6.33 19.96
CA GLY A 171 8.33 6.23 18.49
C GLY A 171 8.57 4.81 17.95
N THR A 172 9.62 4.14 18.41
CA THR A 172 9.96 2.74 18.08
C THR A 172 9.80 1.87 19.30
N HIS A 173 8.90 0.90 19.22
CA HIS A 173 8.57 -0.03 20.30
C HIS A 173 9.34 -1.33 20.14
N ARG A 174 9.94 -1.83 21.22
CA ARG A 174 10.55 -3.18 21.26
C ARG A 174 9.96 -3.98 22.41
N LEU A 175 9.02 -4.85 22.08
CA LEU A 175 8.24 -5.60 23.05
C LEU A 175 8.70 -7.06 23.12
N SER A 176 8.68 -7.64 24.31
CA SER A 176 8.73 -9.09 24.45
C SER A 176 7.44 -9.70 23.92
N LEU A 177 7.55 -10.82 23.20
CA LEU A 177 6.44 -11.52 22.58
C LEU A 177 6.25 -12.88 23.28
N PRO A 178 5.69 -12.95 24.50
CA PRO A 178 5.57 -14.19 25.28
C PRO A 178 4.51 -15.16 24.73
N ALA A 179 4.42 -16.36 25.31
CA ALA A 179 3.29 -17.26 25.05
C ALA A 179 1.95 -16.57 25.41
N ARG A 180 0.93 -16.73 24.56
CA ARG A 180 -0.39 -16.05 24.66
C ARG A 180 -0.37 -14.54 24.35
N TYR A 181 0.70 -14.03 23.75
CA TYR A 181 0.72 -12.66 23.24
C TYR A 181 -0.34 -12.46 22.15
N ARG A 182 -1.01 -11.30 22.18
CA ARG A 182 -1.90 -10.81 21.13
C ARG A 182 -1.60 -9.35 20.93
N TRP A 183 -1.47 -8.95 19.68
CA TRP A 183 -1.23 -7.58 19.31
C TRP A 183 -1.88 -7.27 17.96
N LEU A 184 -2.40 -6.07 17.86
CA LEU A 184 -3.01 -5.52 16.66
C LEU A 184 -2.46 -4.11 16.49
N GLY A 185 -1.75 -3.88 15.39
CA GLY A 185 -1.40 -2.54 14.94
C GLY A 185 -2.25 -2.16 13.75
N THR A 186 -2.95 -1.03 13.85
CA THR A 186 -3.75 -0.46 12.77
C THR A 186 -3.00 0.70 12.12
N SER A 187 -3.34 1.00 10.87
CA SER A 187 -2.80 2.13 10.14
C SER A 187 -3.87 2.70 9.23
N SER A 188 -3.92 4.01 9.10
CA SER A 188 -4.74 4.79 8.17
C SER A 188 -3.90 5.93 7.60
N THR A 189 -4.42 6.70 6.66
CA THR A 189 -3.66 7.78 6.01
C THR A 189 -3.22 8.87 6.99
N TYR A 190 -4.05 9.20 7.98
CA TYR A 190 -3.85 10.39 8.82
C TYR A 190 -3.46 10.10 10.26
N ALA A 191 -3.69 8.89 10.74
CA ALA A 191 -3.24 8.45 12.05
C ALA A 191 -3.67 9.35 13.22
N HIS A 192 -4.95 9.70 13.27
CA HIS A 192 -5.55 10.38 14.42
C HIS A 192 -5.82 9.37 15.53
N PRO A 193 -5.08 9.40 16.65
CA PRO A 193 -5.38 8.52 17.76
C PRO A 193 -6.65 9.01 18.47
N ASP A 194 -7.61 8.12 18.68
CA ASP A 194 -8.69 8.35 19.64
C ASP A 194 -8.12 8.34 21.06
N GLU A 195 -8.69 9.15 21.96
CA GLU A 195 -8.24 9.21 23.35
C GLU A 195 -8.37 7.83 24.01
N GLY A 196 -7.25 7.28 24.50
CA GLY A 196 -7.20 5.98 25.15
C GLY A 196 -6.95 4.78 24.22
N GLU A 197 -6.98 4.98 22.90
CA GLU A 197 -6.66 3.92 21.93
C GLU A 197 -5.15 3.87 21.62
N PRO A 198 -4.60 2.71 21.22
CA PRO A 198 -3.23 2.60 20.76
C PRO A 198 -2.98 3.51 19.55
N ARG A 199 -1.80 4.12 19.50
CA ARG A 199 -1.36 4.87 18.31
C ARG A 199 -1.25 3.94 17.11
N GLU A 200 -1.64 4.45 15.96
CA GLU A 200 -1.46 3.74 14.70
C GLU A 200 0.02 3.49 14.41
N ILE A 201 0.30 2.44 13.65
CA ILE A 201 1.65 2.04 13.27
C ILE A 201 2.01 2.57 11.88
N ILE A 202 3.30 2.78 11.62
CA ILE A 202 3.85 2.59 10.28
C ILE A 202 3.53 1.13 9.90
N PRO A 203 2.95 0.83 8.73
CA PRO A 203 2.42 -0.50 8.41
C PRO A 203 3.56 -1.50 8.10
N TRP A 204 4.38 -1.77 9.11
CA TRP A 204 5.54 -2.63 9.12
C TRP A 204 5.74 -3.23 10.52
N SER A 205 6.09 -4.50 10.59
CA SER A 205 6.34 -5.24 11.83
C SER A 205 7.51 -6.20 11.65
N PHE A 206 8.31 -6.35 12.70
CA PHE A 206 9.49 -7.22 12.74
C PHE A 206 9.44 -8.13 13.97
N VAL A 207 9.68 -9.43 13.77
CA VAL A 207 9.73 -10.42 14.84
C VAL A 207 11.04 -11.18 14.78
N GLU A 208 11.76 -11.21 15.90
CA GLU A 208 13.09 -11.81 16.02
C GLU A 208 13.15 -12.81 17.17
N ARG A 209 13.85 -13.93 16.97
CA ARG A 209 14.23 -14.88 18.02
C ARG A 209 15.28 -14.25 18.93
N THR A 210 15.13 -14.41 20.24
CA THR A 210 16.11 -13.88 21.22
C THR A 210 17.23 -14.88 21.56
N ASP A 211 17.28 -16.02 20.87
CA ASP A 211 18.36 -16.99 21.02
C ASP A 211 19.61 -16.56 20.22
N ALA A 212 20.68 -17.36 20.29
CA ALA A 212 21.93 -17.05 19.61
C ALA A 212 21.83 -17.02 18.08
N GLN A 213 20.75 -17.55 17.49
CA GLN A 213 20.55 -17.48 16.05
C GLN A 213 20.10 -16.09 15.61
N GLN A 214 19.38 -15.35 16.47
CA GLN A 214 18.86 -14.01 16.17
C GLN A 214 18.16 -13.92 14.80
N SER A 215 17.53 -15.03 14.39
CA SER A 215 16.78 -15.08 13.14
C SER A 215 15.50 -14.29 13.30
N ALA A 216 15.10 -13.59 12.25
CA ALA A 216 13.94 -12.74 12.22
C ALA A 216 13.22 -12.79 10.88
N TRP A 217 11.96 -12.36 10.90
CA TRP A 217 11.21 -12.02 9.71
C TRP A 217 10.52 -10.66 9.93
N TYR A 218 10.19 -10.00 8.84
CA TYR A 218 9.40 -8.78 8.85
C TYR A 218 8.38 -8.76 7.72
N VAL A 219 7.27 -8.09 7.96
CA VAL A 219 6.22 -7.84 6.98
C VAL A 219 5.93 -6.35 6.91
N GLY A 220 5.71 -5.82 5.72
CA GLY A 220 5.17 -4.48 5.53
C GLY A 220 4.11 -4.43 4.44
N ILE A 221 3.32 -3.36 4.45
CA ILE A 221 2.18 -3.18 3.56
C ILE A 221 2.42 -1.95 2.68
N GLU A 222 2.38 -2.13 1.36
CA GLU A 222 2.53 -1.07 0.37
C GLU A 222 1.17 -0.40 0.10
N PHE A 223 0.58 0.18 1.15
CA PHE A 223 -0.70 0.86 1.04
C PHE A 223 -0.86 1.94 2.11
N SER A 224 -1.28 3.13 1.68
CA SER A 224 -1.43 4.31 2.55
C SER A 224 -2.83 4.44 3.17
N GLY A 225 -3.77 3.57 2.79
CA GLY A 225 -5.12 3.56 3.34
C GLY A 225 -5.24 2.74 4.63
N ARG A 226 -6.44 2.24 4.92
CA ARG A 226 -6.78 1.54 6.17
C ARG A 226 -6.24 0.11 6.19
N THR A 227 -5.20 -0.17 6.97
CA THR A 227 -4.52 -1.47 7.07
C THR A 227 -4.38 -1.96 8.52
N ARG A 228 -4.04 -3.24 8.68
CA ARG A 228 -3.65 -3.82 9.95
C ARG A 228 -2.50 -4.82 9.80
N ILE A 229 -1.75 -4.99 10.88
CA ILE A 229 -0.91 -6.15 11.15
C ILE A 229 -1.34 -6.75 12.48
N GLU A 230 -1.66 -8.05 12.50
CA GLU A 230 -2.05 -8.78 13.70
C GLU A 230 -1.00 -9.85 14.02
N LEU A 231 -0.61 -9.96 15.29
CA LEU A 231 0.25 -11.02 15.80
C LEU A 231 -0.44 -11.77 16.94
N ILE A 232 -0.54 -13.10 16.84
CA ILE A 232 -1.09 -13.94 17.91
C ILE A 232 -0.14 -15.10 18.18
N ARG A 233 0.48 -15.11 19.36
CA ARG A 233 1.32 -16.23 19.80
C ARG A 233 0.54 -17.23 20.63
N LYS A 234 0.47 -18.46 20.14
CA LYS A 234 -0.02 -19.62 20.90
C LYS A 234 1.17 -20.55 21.20
N GLU A 235 0.89 -21.63 21.90
CA GLU A 235 1.89 -22.67 22.11
C GLU A 235 2.26 -23.33 20.77
N GLY A 236 3.55 -23.31 20.40
CA GLY A 236 4.00 -23.89 19.13
C GLY A 236 3.70 -23.08 17.87
N SER A 237 3.08 -21.89 17.99
CA SER A 237 2.50 -21.14 16.87
C SER A 237 2.67 -19.64 17.05
N LEU A 238 3.05 -18.95 15.98
CA LEU A 238 2.96 -17.50 15.86
C LEU A 238 2.16 -17.17 14.60
N LEU A 239 0.91 -16.78 14.79
CA LEU A 239 0.05 -16.31 13.72
C LEU A 239 0.38 -14.87 13.37
N ALA A 240 0.42 -14.56 12.08
CA ALA A 240 0.52 -13.19 11.59
C ALA A 240 -0.39 -12.97 10.39
N ASN A 241 -1.22 -11.92 10.45
CA ASN A 241 -2.07 -11.49 9.34
C ASN A 241 -1.71 -10.05 8.97
N ALA A 242 -1.63 -9.75 7.67
CA ALA A 242 -1.39 -8.39 7.18
C ALA A 242 -2.24 -8.09 5.95
N GLY A 243 -2.70 -6.84 5.83
CA GLY A 243 -3.52 -6.37 4.72
C GLY A 243 -4.48 -5.26 5.16
N LEU A 244 -5.65 -5.19 4.52
CA LEU A 244 -6.70 -4.23 4.91
C LEU A 244 -7.15 -4.45 6.35
N ASN A 245 -7.56 -3.37 7.03
CA ASN A 245 -8.25 -3.48 8.30
C ASN A 245 -9.74 -3.74 8.05
N PRO A 246 -10.32 -4.87 8.52
CA PRO A 246 -11.73 -5.17 8.32
C PRO A 246 -12.67 -4.36 9.21
N ASN A 247 -12.16 -3.57 10.16
CA ASN A 247 -12.97 -2.83 11.13
C ASN A 247 -13.09 -1.33 10.77
N PRO A 248 -14.28 -0.73 10.94
CA PRO A 248 -15.57 -1.40 11.12
C PRO A 248 -15.96 -2.23 9.87
N GLY A 249 -16.72 -3.30 10.10
CA GLY A 249 -17.23 -4.19 9.07
C GLY A 249 -18.78 -4.26 9.06
N PRO A 250 -19.38 -5.04 8.15
CA PRO A 250 -18.73 -5.92 7.16
C PRO A 250 -18.06 -5.11 6.04
N PHE A 251 -16.83 -5.49 5.69
CA PHE A 251 -16.10 -4.91 4.56
C PHE A 251 -16.30 -5.77 3.30
N LYS A 252 -16.67 -5.13 2.19
CA LYS A 252 -16.77 -5.73 0.86
C LYS A 252 -16.21 -4.78 -0.19
N SER A 253 -15.70 -5.33 -1.28
CA SER A 253 -15.13 -4.57 -2.38
C SER A 253 -15.90 -4.82 -3.67
N ARG A 254 -16.36 -3.74 -4.29
CA ARG A 254 -17.07 -3.74 -5.57
C ARG A 254 -16.08 -3.95 -6.72
N ILE A 255 -16.42 -4.81 -7.67
CA ILE A 255 -15.68 -4.99 -8.93
C ILE A 255 -16.68 -4.96 -10.09
N LYS A 256 -16.62 -3.92 -10.94
CA LYS A 256 -17.47 -3.84 -12.13
C LYS A 256 -17.03 -4.86 -13.20
N PRO A 257 -17.89 -5.20 -14.18
CA PRO A 257 -17.50 -6.07 -15.29
C PRO A 257 -16.21 -5.58 -15.98
N GLY A 258 -15.23 -6.47 -16.14
CA GLY A 258 -13.95 -6.16 -16.76
C GLY A 258 -12.91 -5.47 -15.85
N GLU A 259 -13.29 -5.06 -14.64
CA GLU A 259 -12.36 -4.47 -13.67
C GLU A 259 -11.68 -5.52 -12.79
N SER A 260 -10.73 -5.08 -11.98
CA SER A 260 -10.02 -5.93 -11.03
C SER A 260 -9.86 -5.28 -9.66
N LEU A 261 -9.94 -6.10 -8.61
CA LEU A 261 -9.54 -5.74 -7.26
C LEU A 261 -8.09 -6.16 -7.02
N LEU A 262 -7.33 -5.23 -6.46
CA LEU A 262 -5.98 -5.45 -5.93
C LEU A 262 -6.01 -5.07 -4.45
N PRO A 263 -6.15 -6.03 -3.52
CA PRO A 263 -5.85 -5.79 -2.12
C PRO A 263 -4.40 -5.28 -1.96
N PRO A 264 -4.06 -4.64 -0.83
CA PRO A 264 -2.73 -4.12 -0.57
C PRO A 264 -1.63 -5.15 -0.87
N THR A 265 -0.62 -4.73 -1.63
CA THR A 265 0.61 -5.52 -1.77
C THR A 265 1.31 -5.56 -0.42
N VAL A 266 1.83 -6.73 -0.04
CA VAL A 266 2.66 -6.88 1.16
C VAL A 266 4.03 -7.40 0.78
N PHE A 267 5.07 -7.01 1.50
CA PHE A 267 6.39 -7.60 1.34
C PHE A 267 6.76 -8.39 2.60
N LEU A 268 7.40 -9.54 2.40
CA LEU A 268 7.89 -10.41 3.47
C LEU A 268 9.40 -10.59 3.31
N GLY A 269 10.16 -10.35 4.38
CA GLY A 269 11.61 -10.47 4.36
C GLY A 269 12.16 -11.24 5.56
N GLY A 270 13.28 -11.92 5.34
CA GLY A 270 14.10 -12.54 6.37
C GLY A 270 15.24 -11.64 6.80
N ALA A 271 15.68 -11.78 8.05
CA ALA A 271 16.89 -11.12 8.54
C ALA A 271 17.55 -11.95 9.65
N THR A 272 18.83 -11.71 9.85
CA THR A 272 19.60 -12.21 11.00
C THR A 272 20.46 -11.07 11.52
N GLY A 273 20.59 -10.94 12.85
CA GLY A 273 21.45 -9.93 13.49
C GLY A 273 20.76 -8.61 13.83
N GLY A 274 19.45 -8.63 14.12
CA GLY A 274 18.74 -7.47 14.67
C GLY A 274 18.06 -6.56 13.67
N VAL A 275 17.25 -5.66 14.25
CA VAL A 275 16.40 -4.72 13.50
C VAL A 275 17.20 -3.73 12.65
N ASP A 276 18.39 -3.34 13.07
CA ASP A 276 19.24 -2.41 12.31
C ASP A 276 19.76 -3.02 11.00
N VAL A 277 20.09 -4.32 11.01
CA VAL A 277 20.47 -5.04 9.79
C VAL A 277 19.28 -5.13 8.85
N ALA A 278 18.11 -5.52 9.39
CA ALA A 278 16.87 -5.58 8.62
C ALA A 278 16.51 -4.21 8.02
N GLY A 279 16.60 -3.14 8.80
CA GLY A 279 16.34 -1.77 8.38
C GLY A 279 17.31 -1.27 7.30
N ASN A 280 18.60 -1.60 7.40
CA ASN A 280 19.59 -1.24 6.38
C ASN A 280 19.35 -1.98 5.04
N THR A 281 18.94 -3.25 5.09
CA THR A 281 18.54 -4.00 3.90
C THR A 281 17.23 -3.45 3.31
N LEU A 282 16.21 -3.26 4.14
CA LEU A 282 14.91 -2.74 3.70
C LEU A 282 15.03 -1.33 3.13
N ARG A 283 15.81 -0.43 3.74
CA ARG A 283 16.05 0.93 3.22
C ARG A 283 16.57 0.92 1.79
N ARG A 284 17.53 0.04 1.48
CA ARG A 284 18.06 -0.08 0.11
C ARG A 284 16.98 -0.57 -0.85
N TRP A 285 16.11 -1.47 -0.38
CA TRP A 285 15.06 -2.06 -1.22
C TRP A 285 13.97 -1.03 -1.49
N VAL A 286 13.49 -0.32 -0.46
CA VAL A 286 12.53 0.79 -0.58
C VAL A 286 13.02 1.81 -1.61
N ARG A 287 14.29 2.24 -1.53
CA ARG A 287 14.89 3.20 -2.48
C ARG A 287 14.93 2.70 -3.93
N GLN A 288 15.07 1.39 -4.15
CA GLN A 288 15.11 0.82 -5.49
C GLN A 288 13.71 0.50 -6.04
N VAL A 289 12.80 0.06 -5.17
CA VAL A 289 11.58 -0.67 -5.56
C VAL A 289 10.32 0.16 -5.36
N LEU A 290 10.24 0.94 -4.27
CA LEU A 290 9.03 1.71 -3.92
C LEU A 290 9.12 3.19 -4.27
N THR A 291 10.29 3.67 -4.66
CA THR A 291 10.52 5.08 -4.94
C THR A 291 11.10 5.28 -6.34
N SER A 292 10.98 6.48 -6.89
CA SER A 292 11.61 6.82 -8.17
C SER A 292 13.12 6.67 -8.09
N ALA A 293 13.67 5.82 -8.96
CA ALA A 293 15.11 5.66 -9.10
C ALA A 293 15.77 6.95 -9.61
N GLU A 294 15.04 7.76 -10.38
CA GLU A 294 15.52 9.06 -10.88
C GLU A 294 15.76 10.01 -9.72
N THR A 295 14.81 10.10 -8.78
CA THR A 295 14.92 10.95 -7.59
C THR A 295 16.12 10.58 -6.73
N TRP A 296 16.26 9.31 -6.33
CA TRP A 296 17.32 8.90 -5.40
C TRP A 296 18.72 8.84 -5.99
N LYS A 297 18.84 8.64 -7.29
CA LYS A 297 20.14 8.62 -7.98
C LYS A 297 20.56 10.00 -8.44
N ASN A 298 19.69 11.01 -8.35
CA ASN A 298 20.02 12.37 -8.73
C ASN A 298 20.93 13.01 -7.67
N PRO A 299 22.22 13.25 -7.96
CA PRO A 299 23.12 13.94 -7.02
C PRO A 299 22.76 15.42 -6.83
N ASN A 300 21.87 15.96 -7.68
CA ASN A 300 21.39 17.35 -7.68
C ASN A 300 19.92 17.42 -7.20
N TYR A 301 19.54 16.56 -6.24
CA TYR A 301 18.25 16.69 -5.57
C TYR A 301 18.29 17.96 -4.69
N PRO A 302 17.38 18.93 -4.90
CA PRO A 302 17.63 20.30 -4.47
C PRO A 302 17.56 20.48 -2.96
N VAL A 303 18.53 21.17 -2.39
CA VAL A 303 18.41 21.81 -1.07
C VAL A 303 17.50 23.02 -1.23
N LEU A 304 16.42 23.05 -0.43
CA LEU A 304 15.37 24.06 -0.55
C LEU A 304 15.16 24.83 0.76
N VAL A 305 14.49 25.97 0.64
CA VAL A 305 13.88 26.70 1.76
C VAL A 305 12.42 26.98 1.41
N ASN A 306 11.55 26.97 2.42
CA ASN A 306 10.13 27.33 2.29
C ASN A 306 9.71 28.30 3.40
N ASN A 307 8.52 28.90 3.26
CA ASN A 307 7.98 29.88 4.21
C ASN A 307 7.16 29.29 5.38
N SER A 308 6.99 27.96 5.49
CA SER A 308 6.04 27.32 6.42
C SER A 308 6.25 27.75 7.88
N TRP A 309 7.50 27.68 8.38
CA TRP A 309 7.88 28.13 9.74
C TRP A 309 8.33 29.60 9.82
N GLY A 310 8.26 30.33 8.71
CA GLY A 310 8.61 31.74 8.61
C GLY A 310 7.36 32.63 8.61
N SER A 311 6.94 33.06 7.42
CA SER A 311 5.75 33.88 7.25
C SER A 311 4.44 33.08 7.25
N GLY A 312 4.49 31.75 7.05
CA GLY A 312 3.30 30.91 6.87
C GLY A 312 2.34 31.55 5.86
N MET A 313 1.07 31.68 6.26
CA MET A 313 -0.01 32.27 5.45
C MET A 313 0.18 33.75 5.08
N ALA A 314 1.15 34.46 5.65
CA ALA A 314 1.40 35.88 5.40
C ALA A 314 2.38 36.15 4.23
N ILE A 315 2.77 35.13 3.48
CA ILE A 315 3.58 35.31 2.26
C ILE A 315 2.87 36.20 1.23
N ASP A 316 3.63 37.10 0.62
CA ASP A 316 3.24 37.94 -0.52
C ASP A 316 4.36 37.98 -1.56
N GLU A 317 4.11 38.58 -2.72
CA GLU A 317 5.05 38.67 -3.84
C GLU A 317 6.36 39.36 -3.45
N LYS A 318 6.29 40.45 -2.66
CA LYS A 318 7.48 41.20 -2.23
C LYS A 318 8.37 40.33 -1.35
N LEU A 319 7.79 39.62 -0.39
CA LEU A 319 8.50 38.72 0.49
C LEU A 319 9.03 37.51 -0.29
N ALA A 320 8.27 36.98 -1.25
CA ALA A 320 8.71 35.89 -2.11
C ALA A 320 9.95 36.27 -2.91
N TYR A 321 9.99 37.43 -3.57
CA TYR A 321 11.20 37.89 -4.27
C TYR A 321 12.39 38.11 -3.33
N LYS A 322 12.15 38.61 -2.11
CA LYS A 322 13.21 38.73 -1.12
C LYS A 322 13.76 37.35 -0.72
N MET A 323 12.89 36.41 -0.39
CA MET A 323 13.30 35.05 0.00
C MET A 323 14.01 34.34 -1.15
N LEU A 324 13.56 34.52 -2.39
CA LEU A 324 14.20 34.01 -3.59
C LEU A 324 15.63 34.56 -3.73
N SER A 325 15.81 35.88 -3.64
CA SER A 325 17.14 36.50 -3.69
C SER A 325 18.05 35.99 -2.56
N ASP A 326 17.53 35.95 -1.33
CA ASP A 326 18.29 35.43 -0.18
C ASP A 326 18.65 33.94 -0.39
N SER A 327 17.78 33.15 -1.03
CA SER A 327 18.02 31.74 -1.36
C SER A 327 19.16 31.59 -2.35
N ALA A 328 19.20 32.42 -3.40
CA ALA A 328 20.28 32.42 -4.38
C ALA A 328 21.62 32.83 -3.74
N ASP A 329 21.63 33.88 -2.92
CA ASP A 329 22.82 34.36 -2.22
C ASP A 329 23.38 33.30 -1.24
N LEU A 330 22.50 32.55 -0.59
CA LEU A 330 22.84 31.44 0.30
C LEU A 330 23.11 30.11 -0.42
N GLN A 331 23.04 30.10 -1.76
CA GLN A 331 23.31 28.93 -2.61
C GLN A 331 22.36 27.75 -2.36
N PHE A 332 21.09 28.02 -2.01
CA PHE A 332 20.03 27.03 -2.14
C PHE A 332 19.83 26.68 -3.63
N GLU A 333 19.22 25.53 -3.89
CA GLU A 333 19.00 25.02 -5.26
C GLU A 333 17.52 25.12 -5.67
N MET A 334 16.63 25.42 -4.72
CA MET A 334 15.20 25.60 -4.95
C MET A 334 14.63 26.65 -3.99
N PHE A 335 13.81 27.54 -4.52
CA PHE A 335 12.90 28.37 -3.74
C PHE A 335 11.51 27.74 -3.76
N HIS A 336 10.91 27.57 -2.57
CA HIS A 336 9.62 26.90 -2.42
C HIS A 336 8.62 27.81 -1.70
N ILE A 337 7.40 27.92 -2.23
CA ILE A 337 6.29 28.62 -1.57
C ILE A 337 5.32 27.60 -0.96
N ASP A 338 5.23 27.62 0.36
CA ASP A 338 4.30 26.88 1.20
C ASP A 338 2.90 27.53 1.22
N ALA A 339 2.01 27.13 2.12
CA ALA A 339 0.64 27.66 2.21
C ALA A 339 0.60 29.20 2.35
N GLY A 340 -0.38 29.82 1.69
CA GLY A 340 -0.64 31.28 1.76
C GLY A 340 -0.68 32.02 0.43
N TRP A 341 -0.38 31.35 -0.69
CA TRP A 341 -0.38 31.94 -2.04
C TRP A 341 -1.76 32.05 -2.69
N PHE A 342 -2.68 31.19 -2.30
CA PHE A 342 -3.98 30.99 -2.93
C PHE A 342 -5.05 31.95 -2.41
N ARG A 343 -6.11 32.19 -3.20
CA ARG A 343 -7.25 33.06 -2.83
C ARG A 343 -8.04 32.54 -1.63
N GLY A 344 -8.24 31.23 -1.58
CA GLY A 344 -8.85 30.52 -0.47
C GLY A 344 -8.86 29.02 -0.71
N VAL A 345 -9.25 28.25 0.30
CA VAL A 345 -9.27 26.78 0.20
C VAL A 345 -10.22 26.36 -0.91
N GLY A 346 -9.75 25.54 -1.85
CA GLY A 346 -10.53 25.15 -3.03
C GLY A 346 -10.53 26.17 -4.17
N ASP A 347 -10.02 27.39 -3.98
CA ASP A 347 -9.69 28.35 -5.04
C ASP A 347 -8.16 28.48 -5.15
N TRP A 348 -7.56 27.50 -5.85
CA TRP A 348 -6.12 27.33 -6.02
C TRP A 348 -5.53 28.26 -7.13
N TYR A 349 -6.01 29.50 -7.17
CA TYR A 349 -5.44 30.58 -7.98
C TYR A 349 -4.70 31.56 -7.06
N PRO A 350 -3.63 32.22 -7.54
CA PRO A 350 -2.90 33.21 -6.76
C PRO A 350 -3.86 34.30 -6.29
N ASP A 351 -3.77 34.62 -5.01
CA ASP A 351 -4.43 35.79 -4.45
C ASP A 351 -3.91 37.04 -5.17
N PRO A 352 -4.75 37.77 -5.93
CA PRO A 352 -4.29 38.92 -6.72
C PRO A 352 -3.86 40.11 -5.86
N GLU A 353 -4.25 40.17 -4.58
CA GLU A 353 -3.78 41.20 -3.65
C GLU A 353 -2.36 40.91 -3.16
N LYS A 354 -2.04 39.63 -2.94
CA LYS A 354 -0.70 39.18 -2.51
C LYS A 354 0.28 38.98 -3.66
N PHE A 355 -0.21 38.47 -4.80
CA PHE A 355 0.55 38.06 -5.98
C PHE A 355 -0.02 38.72 -7.24
N PRO A 356 0.10 40.05 -7.39
CA PRO A 356 -0.49 40.79 -8.51
C PRO A 356 0.05 40.38 -9.88
N ASN A 357 1.27 39.84 -9.97
CA ASN A 357 1.84 39.30 -11.21
C ASN A 357 1.73 37.77 -11.31
N GLY A 358 1.02 37.12 -10.38
CA GLY A 358 0.87 35.67 -10.31
C GLY A 358 2.15 34.94 -9.90
N LEU A 359 2.06 33.60 -9.83
CA LEU A 359 3.19 32.75 -9.42
C LEU A 359 4.20 32.48 -10.54
N ALA A 360 3.77 32.50 -11.80
CA ALA A 360 4.65 32.27 -12.94
C ALA A 360 5.82 33.27 -12.99
N ALA A 361 5.56 34.55 -12.67
CA ALA A 361 6.60 35.58 -12.63
C ALA A 361 7.70 35.28 -11.58
N ILE A 362 7.31 34.71 -10.44
CA ILE A 362 8.24 34.31 -9.38
C ILE A 362 9.03 33.06 -9.80
N ALA A 363 8.36 32.09 -10.42
CA ALA A 363 8.99 30.90 -10.96
C ALA A 363 10.04 31.25 -12.03
N ASP A 364 9.68 32.10 -12.98
CA ASP A 364 10.57 32.58 -14.04
C ASP A 364 11.81 33.29 -13.47
N GLU A 365 11.61 34.11 -12.43
CA GLU A 365 12.72 34.76 -11.73
C GLU A 365 13.61 33.75 -10.98
N ALA A 366 13.03 32.73 -10.36
CA ALA A 366 13.78 31.67 -9.69
C ALA A 366 14.67 30.94 -10.71
N HIS A 367 14.09 30.53 -11.85
CA HIS A 367 14.82 29.90 -12.95
C HIS A 367 15.90 30.82 -13.52
N ARG A 368 15.64 32.12 -13.66
CA ARG A 368 16.63 33.11 -14.11
C ARG A 368 17.82 33.22 -13.17
N GLN A 369 17.62 33.03 -11.86
CA GLN A 369 18.69 32.98 -10.86
C GLN A 369 19.32 31.58 -10.70
N GLY A 370 18.89 30.60 -11.50
CA GLY A 370 19.40 29.23 -11.45
C GLY A 370 18.80 28.37 -10.33
N LEU A 371 17.74 28.85 -9.67
CA LEU A 371 16.98 28.10 -8.68
C LEU A 371 15.86 27.32 -9.37
N LYS A 372 15.50 26.16 -8.81
CA LYS A 372 14.21 25.51 -9.09
C LYS A 372 13.08 26.22 -8.33
N PHE A 373 11.84 25.99 -8.75
CA PHE A 373 10.66 26.51 -8.07
C PHE A 373 9.73 25.38 -7.60
N GLY A 374 9.33 25.44 -6.33
CA GLY A 374 8.41 24.50 -5.71
C GLY A 374 7.17 25.18 -5.12
N LEU A 375 6.05 24.47 -5.10
CA LEU A 375 4.79 24.99 -4.58
C LEU A 375 4.02 23.94 -3.78
N TRP A 376 3.50 24.36 -2.63
CA TRP A 376 2.57 23.61 -1.79
C TRP A 376 1.13 23.69 -2.32
N VAL A 377 0.38 22.58 -2.25
CA VAL A 377 -1.05 22.54 -2.60
C VAL A 377 -1.80 21.37 -1.91
N ASP A 378 -3.02 21.63 -1.43
CA ASP A 378 -3.99 20.60 -0.98
C ASP A 378 -5.20 20.54 -1.93
N TRP A 379 -4.94 20.12 -3.17
CA TRP A 379 -5.84 20.25 -4.32
C TRP A 379 -7.18 19.49 -4.21
N THR A 380 -7.36 18.67 -3.17
CA THR A 380 -8.58 17.89 -2.93
C THR A 380 -9.55 18.53 -1.95
N GLN A 381 -9.25 19.73 -1.42
CA GLN A 381 -10.16 20.42 -0.50
C GLN A 381 -11.09 21.39 -1.21
N ALA A 382 -12.38 21.25 -0.94
CA ALA A 382 -13.43 22.18 -1.33
C ALA A 382 -13.78 23.13 -0.17
N ALA A 383 -14.18 24.37 -0.47
CA ALA A 383 -14.69 25.31 0.52
C ALA A 383 -15.78 26.23 -0.04
N LEU A 384 -15.77 27.53 0.31
CA LEU A 384 -16.89 28.44 0.09
C LEU A 384 -16.64 29.50 -0.99
N ASP A 385 -15.44 29.56 -1.55
CA ASP A 385 -15.10 30.54 -2.58
C ASP A 385 -15.92 30.35 -3.86
N THR A 386 -16.38 31.46 -4.44
CA THR A 386 -17.29 31.47 -5.60
C THR A 386 -16.58 31.85 -6.90
N GLY A 387 -15.25 31.94 -6.86
CA GLY A 387 -14.42 32.21 -8.03
C GLY A 387 -14.63 31.17 -9.13
N ILE A 388 -14.41 31.58 -10.38
CA ILE A 388 -14.43 30.65 -11.51
C ILE A 388 -13.32 29.60 -11.29
N GLY A 389 -13.71 28.32 -11.31
CA GLY A 389 -12.79 27.21 -11.08
C GLY A 389 -12.65 26.77 -9.62
N ALA A 390 -13.24 27.50 -8.67
CA ALA A 390 -13.20 27.13 -7.26
C ALA A 390 -14.04 25.88 -6.97
N LEU A 391 -13.53 25.01 -6.10
CA LEU A 391 -14.27 23.91 -5.49
C LEU A 391 -15.23 24.44 -4.42
N ASN A 392 -16.37 24.98 -4.84
CA ASN A 392 -17.38 25.49 -3.93
C ASN A 392 -18.32 24.37 -3.46
N VAL A 393 -18.32 24.04 -2.16
CA VAL A 393 -19.21 23.00 -1.58
C VAL A 393 -20.71 23.30 -1.71
N ARG A 394 -21.09 24.53 -2.10
CA ARG A 394 -22.48 24.95 -2.36
C ARG A 394 -22.86 24.89 -3.85
N ASP A 395 -21.89 24.69 -4.75
CA ASP A 395 -22.19 24.36 -6.15
C ASP A 395 -22.78 22.94 -6.19
N PRO A 396 -23.97 22.71 -6.76
CA PRO A 396 -24.55 21.38 -6.89
C PRO A 396 -23.62 20.33 -7.52
N LYS A 397 -22.75 20.74 -8.44
CA LYS A 397 -21.76 19.86 -9.08
C LYS A 397 -20.73 19.38 -8.07
N VAL A 398 -20.13 20.30 -7.31
CA VAL A 398 -19.07 20.00 -6.33
C VAL A 398 -19.65 19.37 -5.05
N ASN A 399 -20.89 19.71 -4.68
CA ASN A 399 -21.57 19.05 -3.56
C ASN A 399 -21.75 17.54 -3.79
N ASN A 400 -21.93 17.10 -5.04
CA ASN A 400 -21.94 15.67 -5.39
C ASN A 400 -20.55 15.02 -5.39
N TRP A 401 -19.49 15.77 -5.09
CA TRP A 401 -18.12 15.27 -5.02
C TRP A 401 -17.61 15.18 -3.59
N VAL A 402 -18.11 16.00 -2.67
CA VAL A 402 -17.61 16.01 -1.29
C VAL A 402 -17.94 14.72 -0.55
N VAL A 403 -17.02 14.28 0.32
CA VAL A 403 -17.15 13.01 1.06
C VAL A 403 -18.25 13.03 2.13
N ALA A 404 -18.75 14.22 2.46
CA ALA A 404 -19.88 14.42 3.37
C ALA A 404 -20.53 15.78 3.15
N ASP A 405 -21.82 15.86 3.48
CA ASP A 405 -22.56 17.11 3.43
C ASP A 405 -22.07 18.10 4.49
N THR A 406 -21.97 19.37 4.09
CA THR A 406 -21.58 20.45 4.99
C THR A 406 -22.82 21.20 5.49
N PRO A 407 -23.02 21.36 6.82
CA PRO A 407 -24.08 22.20 7.38
C PRO A 407 -24.05 23.63 6.82
N ALA A 408 -25.18 24.33 6.79
CA ALA A 408 -25.27 25.67 6.19
C ALA A 408 -24.31 26.70 6.81
N ASP A 409 -23.98 26.55 8.10
CA ASP A 409 -23.08 27.40 8.88
C ASP A 409 -21.62 26.90 8.93
N TRP A 410 -21.32 25.79 8.26
CA TRP A 410 -19.95 25.25 8.15
C TRP A 410 -18.99 26.26 7.51
N LYS A 411 -17.74 26.26 7.98
CA LYS A 411 -16.64 27.08 7.46
C LYS A 411 -15.37 26.22 7.36
N PRO A 412 -14.51 26.48 6.34
CA PRO A 412 -13.21 25.83 6.25
C PRO A 412 -12.26 26.33 7.35
N GLU A 413 -11.22 25.55 7.61
CA GLU A 413 -10.01 25.98 8.31
C GLU A 413 -9.11 26.82 7.36
N PRO A 414 -8.04 27.48 7.84
CA PRO A 414 -7.24 28.40 7.00
C PRO A 414 -6.63 27.78 5.74
N PHE A 415 -6.33 26.48 5.74
CA PHE A 415 -5.73 25.77 4.60
C PHE A 415 -6.37 24.38 4.37
N LYS A 416 -7.48 24.07 5.06
CA LYS A 416 -8.18 22.77 4.98
C LYS A 416 -9.68 22.99 4.87
N GLY A 417 -10.31 22.24 3.97
CA GLY A 417 -11.73 22.33 3.67
C GLY A 417 -12.43 20.98 3.83
N GLN A 418 -13.42 20.74 2.99
CA GLN A 418 -14.10 19.47 2.86
C GLN A 418 -13.48 18.68 1.70
N THR A 419 -13.02 17.46 1.98
CA THR A 419 -12.36 16.63 0.96
C THR A 419 -13.35 16.18 -0.13
N ILE A 420 -12.92 16.22 -1.39
CA ILE A 420 -13.64 15.59 -2.51
C ILE A 420 -13.26 14.10 -2.66
N ASP A 421 -14.22 13.28 -3.05
CA ASP A 421 -14.03 11.85 -3.31
C ASP A 421 -13.49 11.63 -4.72
N LEU A 422 -12.19 11.34 -4.83
CA LEU A 422 -11.55 10.97 -6.11
C LEU A 422 -12.03 9.61 -6.66
N GLY A 423 -12.85 8.87 -5.92
CA GLY A 423 -13.63 7.74 -6.43
C GLY A 423 -14.76 8.17 -7.36
N VAL A 424 -15.26 9.41 -7.25
CA VAL A 424 -16.20 10.02 -8.19
C VAL A 424 -15.44 10.44 -9.45
N PRO A 425 -15.76 9.87 -10.64
CA PRO A 425 -14.98 10.11 -11.86
C PRO A 425 -14.82 11.59 -12.21
N GLU A 426 -15.88 12.38 -12.07
CA GLU A 426 -15.87 13.81 -12.40
C GLU A 426 -14.99 14.62 -11.45
N ALA A 427 -14.94 14.25 -10.16
CA ALA A 427 -14.06 14.87 -9.17
C ALA A 427 -12.59 14.55 -9.45
N ARG A 428 -12.30 13.29 -9.79
CA ARG A 428 -10.97 12.83 -10.20
C ARG A 428 -10.48 13.55 -11.46
N ASP A 429 -11.33 13.65 -12.48
CA ASP A 429 -10.97 14.26 -13.76
C ASP A 429 -10.75 15.78 -13.60
N TRP A 430 -11.56 16.45 -12.76
CA TRP A 430 -11.31 17.85 -12.37
C TRP A 430 -9.97 18.00 -11.66
N ALA A 431 -9.69 17.13 -10.67
CA ALA A 431 -8.49 17.22 -9.88
C ALA A 431 -7.21 16.98 -10.70
N GLN A 432 -7.24 16.02 -11.62
CA GLN A 432 -6.16 15.82 -12.58
C GLN A 432 -5.92 17.07 -13.43
N THR A 433 -7.00 17.65 -13.97
CA THR A 433 -6.92 18.87 -14.77
C THR A 433 -6.34 20.05 -13.97
N GLU A 434 -6.74 20.19 -12.70
CA GLU A 434 -6.29 21.29 -11.85
C GLU A 434 -4.82 21.14 -11.43
N VAL A 435 -4.38 19.92 -11.10
CA VAL A 435 -2.96 19.66 -10.83
C VAL A 435 -2.11 19.89 -12.08
N ASP A 436 -2.56 19.43 -13.24
CA ASP A 436 -1.88 19.68 -14.52
C ASP A 436 -1.78 21.19 -14.79
N ARG A 437 -2.86 21.95 -14.55
CA ARG A 437 -2.86 23.40 -14.67
C ARG A 437 -1.87 24.05 -13.71
N ILE A 438 -1.89 23.72 -12.43
CA ILE A 438 -1.00 24.30 -11.41
C ILE A 438 0.47 24.04 -11.76
N VAL A 439 0.81 22.82 -12.17
CA VAL A 439 2.18 22.45 -12.55
C VAL A 439 2.64 23.24 -13.78
N ASN A 440 1.81 23.30 -14.81
CA ASN A 440 2.17 23.92 -16.09
C ASN A 440 2.10 25.45 -16.05
N ASP A 441 1.03 26.03 -15.52
CA ASP A 441 0.83 27.49 -15.50
C ASP A 441 1.81 28.19 -14.55
N TYR A 442 2.29 27.51 -13.50
CA TYR A 442 3.23 28.08 -12.53
C TYR A 442 4.66 27.54 -12.67
N HIS A 443 4.96 26.84 -13.77
CA HIS A 443 6.31 26.37 -14.12
C HIS A 443 7.00 25.57 -12.99
N LEU A 444 6.29 24.66 -12.35
CA LEU A 444 6.79 23.97 -11.15
C LEU A 444 7.85 22.91 -11.48
N ASP A 445 8.93 22.89 -10.70
CA ASP A 445 9.90 21.78 -10.63
C ASP A 445 9.53 20.77 -9.54
N MET A 446 8.75 21.19 -8.56
CA MET A 446 8.30 20.37 -7.43
C MET A 446 6.90 20.78 -6.99
N VAL A 447 6.03 19.80 -6.81
CA VAL A 447 4.75 19.96 -6.11
C VAL A 447 4.90 19.34 -4.73
N GLU A 448 4.75 20.15 -3.69
CA GLU A 448 4.48 19.63 -2.34
C GLU A 448 2.98 19.42 -2.22
N HIS A 449 2.59 18.15 -2.18
CA HIS A 449 1.21 17.78 -1.93
C HIS A 449 1.04 17.56 -0.43
N ASP A 450 0.08 18.25 0.17
CA ASP A 450 -0.20 18.18 1.61
C ASP A 450 -1.69 17.95 1.87
N GLY A 451 -2.04 17.72 3.14
CA GLY A 451 -3.42 17.61 3.59
C GLY A 451 -4.12 16.31 3.21
N TYR A 452 -5.45 16.37 3.07
CA TYR A 452 -6.30 15.19 3.08
C TYR A 452 -6.59 14.63 1.67
N LEU A 453 -5.55 14.13 0.99
CA LEU A 453 -5.62 13.56 -0.37
C LEU A 453 -6.56 12.36 -0.52
N VAL A 454 -6.69 11.57 0.53
CA VAL A 454 -7.55 10.38 0.59
C VAL A 454 -8.68 10.67 1.56
N ALA A 455 -9.92 10.50 1.13
CA ALA A 455 -11.06 10.59 2.04
C ALA A 455 -10.81 9.76 3.32
N GLN A 456 -10.95 10.37 4.50
CA GLN A 456 -10.88 9.65 5.78
C GLN A 456 -11.99 8.61 5.94
N GLY A 457 -13.07 8.87 5.21
CA GLY A 457 -14.30 8.13 5.11
C GLY A 457 -15.21 8.94 4.21
N CYS A 458 -16.33 8.35 3.82
CA CYS A 458 -17.34 9.03 3.04
C CYS A 458 -18.70 8.50 3.49
N ASP A 459 -19.62 9.41 3.81
CA ASP A 459 -20.98 9.08 4.28
C ASP A 459 -22.03 9.16 3.16
N ARG A 460 -21.58 9.52 1.96
CA ARG A 460 -22.41 9.63 0.77
C ARG A 460 -22.91 8.26 0.33
N THR A 461 -24.21 8.19 0.10
CA THR A 461 -24.91 6.97 -0.36
C THR A 461 -25.00 6.90 -1.88
N ASP A 462 -24.68 7.99 -2.57
CA ASP A 462 -24.70 8.15 -4.02
C ASP A 462 -23.31 8.02 -4.67
N HIS A 463 -22.26 7.85 -3.87
CA HIS A 463 -20.89 7.69 -4.38
C HIS A 463 -20.60 6.26 -4.85
N PRO A 464 -19.64 6.04 -5.77
CA PRO A 464 -19.40 4.73 -6.38
C PRO A 464 -19.01 3.60 -5.41
N HIS A 465 -18.45 3.96 -4.25
CA HIS A 465 -18.04 3.02 -3.21
C HIS A 465 -19.14 2.75 -2.17
N ALA A 466 -20.28 3.46 -2.24
CA ALA A 466 -21.42 3.22 -1.37
C ALA A 466 -21.97 1.79 -1.61
N PRO A 467 -22.33 1.05 -0.55
CA PRO A 467 -23.02 -0.21 -0.70
C PRO A 467 -24.42 0.02 -1.34
N PRO A 468 -24.94 -0.97 -2.07
CA PRO A 468 -26.27 -0.89 -2.69
C PRO A 468 -27.41 -0.85 -1.66
#